data_AF-A0A2W6TQX2-F1
#
_entry.id   AF-A0A2W6TQX2-F1
#
_cell.length_a   1.000
_cell.length_b   1.000
_cell.length_c   1.000
_cell.angle_alpha   90.00
_cell.angle_beta   90.00
_cell.angle_gamma   90.00
#
_symmetry.space_group_name_H-M   'P 1'
#
loop_
_entity.id
_entity.type
_entity.pdbx_description
1 polymer ?
#
loop_
_entity_poly.entity_id
_entity_poly.type
_entity_poly.pdbx_seq_one_letter_code
_entity_poly.pdbx_strand_id
1 'polypeptide(L)' 'MKILSKKIMVSLIGAFLGGVAGYLYYYFIGCSTGSCTITSRPFNSIIYGAIMGYLLASVFEKK' A
#
# COMPACT_ATOMS: atom_id res chain seq x y z
N MET A 1 27.79 -2.04 -6.06
CA MET A 1 26.42 -2.08 -5.53
C MET A 1 25.61 -0.95 -6.16
N LYS A 2 25.04 -1.15 -7.36
CA LYS A 2 24.23 -0.15 -8.11
C LYS A 2 22.77 -0.62 -8.21
N ILE A 3 22.14 -0.87 -7.08
CA ILE A 3 20.74 -1.36 -7.01
C ILE A 3 19.72 -0.20 -7.03
N LEU A 4 20.17 1.07 -6.95
CA LEU A 4 19.37 2.13 -6.33
C LEU A 4 18.63 3.15 -7.23
N SER A 5 18.85 3.29 -8.54
CA SER A 5 18.53 4.61 -9.14
C SER A 5 17.10 4.92 -9.62
N LYS A 6 16.22 3.96 -9.90
CA LYS A 6 14.82 4.28 -10.33
C LYS A 6 13.77 3.28 -9.86
N LYS A 7 14.16 2.02 -9.88
CA LYS A 7 13.35 0.86 -9.48
C LYS A 7 12.81 0.96 -8.04
N ILE A 8 13.71 1.13 -7.08
CA ILE A 8 13.36 1.36 -5.66
C ILE A 8 12.50 2.61 -5.45
N MET A 9 12.73 3.67 -6.23
CA MET A 9 11.94 4.90 -6.10
C MET A 9 10.51 4.71 -6.57
N VAL A 10 10.28 3.97 -7.67
CA VAL A 10 8.95 3.58 -8.13
C VAL A 10 8.25 2.68 -7.11
N SER A 11 8.96 1.70 -6.55
CA SER A 11 8.43 0.81 -5.51
C SER A 11 8.11 1.53 -4.19
N LEU A 12 8.92 2.50 -3.77
CA LEU A 12 8.65 3.36 -2.60
C LEU A 12 7.45 4.27 -2.82
N ILE A 13 7.33 4.88 -4.00
CA ILE A 13 6.17 5.71 -4.35
C ILE A 13 4.90 4.86 -4.39
N GLY A 14 4.97 3.65 -4.95
CA GLY A 14 3.88 2.67 -4.93
C GLY A 14 3.45 2.30 -3.52
N ALA A 15 4.39 2.03 -2.63
CA ALA A 15 4.12 1.74 -1.23
C ALA A 15 3.46 2.94 -0.51
N PHE A 16 3.96 4.15 -0.74
CA PHE A 16 3.42 5.36 -0.13
C PHE A 16 1.99 5.65 -0.61
N LEU A 17 1.76 5.62 -1.93
CA LEU A 17 0.43 5.79 -2.51
C LEU A 17 -0.53 4.68 -2.07
N GLY A 18 -0.05 3.44 -1.98
CA GLY A 18 -0.82 2.31 -1.46
C GLY A 18 -1.21 2.48 0.01
N GLY A 19 -0.30 2.98 0.86
CA GLY A 19 -0.59 3.26 2.26
C GLY A 19 -1.58 4.40 2.45
N VAL A 20 -1.46 5.47 1.66
CA VAL A 20 -2.42 6.58 1.63
C VAL A 20 -3.79 6.08 1.16
N ALA A 21 -3.85 5.31 0.08
CA ALA A 21 -5.09 4.69 -0.39
C ALA A 21 -5.72 3.77 0.65
N GLY A 22 -4.92 2.99 1.38
CA GLY A 22 -5.37 2.16 2.50
C GLY A 22 -5.95 2.98 3.66
N TYR A 23 -5.34 4.13 3.99
CA TYR A 23 -5.90 5.06 4.97
C TYR A 23 -7.23 5.67 4.51
N LEU A 24 -7.30 6.13 3.25
CA LEU A 24 -8.55 6.64 2.67
C LEU A 24 -9.63 5.54 2.67
N TYR A 25 -9.28 4.31 2.33
CA TYR A 25 -10.21 3.18 2.37
C TYR A 25 -10.75 2.95 3.79
N TYR A 26 -9.87 2.99 4.80
CA TYR A 26 -10.29 2.96 6.20
C TYR A 26 -11.19 4.13 6.60
N TYR A 27 -10.91 5.34 6.13
CA TYR A 27 -11.65 6.55 6.52
C TYR A 27 -13.02 6.68 5.84
N PHE A 28 -13.11 6.40 4.54
CA PHE A 28 -14.33 6.61 3.74
C PHE A 28 -15.27 5.41 3.73
N ILE A 29 -14.73 4.18 3.71
CA ILE A 29 -15.53 2.96 3.62
C ILE A 29 -15.63 2.31 4.99
N GLY A 30 -14.52 2.29 5.72
CA GLY A 30 -14.46 1.75 7.08
C GLY A 30 -14.99 0.33 7.17
N CYS A 31 -15.47 -0.04 8.36
CA CYS A 31 -16.04 -1.35 8.58
C CYS A 31 -17.57 -1.32 8.43
N SER A 32 -18.08 -1.72 7.26
CA SER A 32 -19.53 -1.67 6.99
C SER A 32 -20.31 -2.95 7.37
N THR A 33 -19.64 -4.08 7.55
CA THR A 33 -20.28 -5.42 7.62
C THR A 33 -19.93 -6.22 8.89
N GLY A 34 -19.33 -5.60 9.91
CA GLY A 34 -19.15 -6.20 11.24
C GLY A 34 -17.98 -7.20 11.39
N SER A 35 -17.27 -7.55 10.31
CA SER A 35 -16.06 -8.40 10.35
C SER A 35 -14.92 -7.76 9.55
N CYS A 36 -14.16 -6.87 10.16
CA CYS A 36 -13.06 -6.17 9.48
C CYS A 36 -11.72 -6.56 10.08
N THR A 37 -11.15 -7.65 9.60
CA THR A 37 -9.81 -8.10 9.98
C THR A 37 -8.72 -7.11 9.55
N ILE A 38 -8.90 -6.45 8.40
CA ILE A 38 -7.91 -5.48 7.86
C ILE A 38 -8.28 -4.03 8.21
N THR A 39 -9.58 -3.67 8.21
CA THR A 39 -10.06 -2.29 8.44
C THR A 39 -10.45 -2.02 9.90
N SER A 40 -10.20 -2.95 10.84
CA SER A 40 -10.49 -2.71 12.28
C SER A 40 -9.58 -1.65 12.91
N ARG A 41 -8.38 -1.47 12.37
CA ARG A 41 -7.43 -0.44 12.83
C ARG A 41 -6.81 0.29 11.64
N PRO A 42 -6.62 1.61 11.76
CA PRO A 42 -6.06 2.41 10.66
C PRO A 42 -4.66 1.92 10.27
N PHE A 43 -3.88 1.46 11.24
CA PHE A 43 -2.53 0.96 11.02
C PHE A 43 -2.48 -0.31 10.16
N ASN A 44 -3.42 -1.24 10.36
CA ASN A 44 -3.49 -2.48 9.59
C ASN A 44 -3.86 -2.19 8.12
N SER A 45 -4.81 -1.28 7.91
CA SER A 45 -5.24 -0.89 6.56
C SER A 45 -4.15 -0.14 5.80
N ILE A 46 -3.39 0.73 6.47
CA ILE A 46 -2.22 1.43 5.89
C ILE A 46 -1.13 0.42 5.51
N ILE A 47 -0.75 -0.49 6.41
CA ILE A 47 0.30 -1.48 6.12
C ILE A 47 -0.12 -2.38 4.97
N TYR A 48 -1.37 -2.86 4.98
CA TYR A 48 -1.87 -3.70 3.92
C TYR A 48 -1.89 -2.97 2.58
N GLY A 49 -2.38 -1.72 2.57
CA GLY A 49 -2.35 -0.86 1.38
C GLY A 49 -0.94 -0.59 0.88
N ALA A 50 0.02 -0.36 1.78
CA ALA A 50 1.41 -0.12 1.43
C ALA A 50 2.08 -1.38 0.84
N ILE A 51 1.82 -2.56 1.38
CA ILE A 51 2.33 -3.83 0.85
C ILE A 51 1.74 -4.09 -0.55
N MET A 52 0.44 -3.89 -0.72
CA MET A 52 -0.22 -4.05 -2.03
C MET A 52 0.31 -3.04 -3.06
N GLY A 53 0.50 -1.78 -2.66
CA GLY A 53 1.05 -0.73 -3.52
C GLY A 53 2.52 -0.99 -3.90
N TYR A 54 3.32 -1.51 -2.98
CA TYR A 54 4.68 -1.95 -3.26
C TYR A 54 4.69 -3.12 -4.26
N LEU A 55 3.86 -4.14 -4.04
CA LEU A 55 3.75 -5.28 -4.95
C LEU A 55 3.37 -4.83 -6.36
N LEU A 56 2.34 -3.99 -6.47
CA LEU A 56 1.89 -3.45 -7.76
C LEU A 56 3.01 -2.69 -8.47
N ALA A 57 3.69 -1.79 -7.77
CA ALA A 57 4.82 -1.05 -8.35
C ALA A 57 5.98 -1.96 -8.78
N SER A 58 6.24 -3.03 -8.03
CA SER A 58 7.27 -4.01 -8.38
C SER A 58 6.93 -4.83 -9.64
N VAL A 59 5.64 -5.00 -9.98
CA VAL A 59 5.22 -5.65 -11.23
C VAL A 59 5.51 -4.78 -12.45
N PHE A 60 5.42 -3.46 -12.32
CA PHE A 60 5.77 -2.52 -13.40
C PHE A 60 7.26 -2.28 -13.54
N GLU A 61 8.06 -2.85 -12.65
CA GLU A 61 9.51 -2.76 -12.65
C GLU A 61 10.07 -3.64 -13.79
N LYS A 62 10.04 -3.12 -15.02
CA LYS A 62 10.62 -3.79 -16.21
C LYS A 62 12.04 -4.28 -15.90
N LYS A 63 12.30 -5.55 -16.20
CA LYS A 63 13.59 -6.22 -15.99
C LYS A 63 14.74 -5.39 -16.54
#